data_AF-A0A4U8S2B9-F1
#
_entry.id   AF-A0A4U8S2B9-F1
#
_cell.length_a   1.000
_cell.length_b   1.000
_cell.length_c   1.000
_cell.angle_alpha   90.00
_cell.angle_beta   90.00
_cell.angle_gamma   90.00
#
_symmetry.space_group_name_H-M   'P 1'
#
loop_
_entity.id
_entity.type
_entity.pdbx_description
1 polymer ?
#
loop_
_entity_poly.entity_id
_entity_poly.type
_entity_poly.pdbx_seq_one_letter_code
_entity_poly.pdbx_strand_id
1 'polypeptide(L)'
;MPKNAKVHTGSFYLDSKILHTIEYLSQYLNVSRSIIVERSLYGKEEGYEKAKRHIMPKKKKEISFERGKYKKIKKSRKKTQYEQKSLFDYVCL
;
A
#
# COMPACT_ATOMS: atom_id res chain seq x y z
N MET A 1 13.90 -3.51 -11.79
CA MET A 1 12.79 -4.06 -10.99
C MET A 1 11.97 -2.89 -10.45
N PRO A 2 10.78 -2.60 -11.01
CA PRO A 2 9.94 -1.50 -10.51
C PRO A 2 9.54 -1.79 -9.06
N LYS A 3 9.96 -0.93 -8.14
CA LYS A 3 9.91 -1.17 -6.69
C LYS A 3 8.51 -1.15 -6.06
N ASN A 4 7.45 -0.83 -6.81
CA ASN A 4 6.08 -0.72 -6.30
C ASN A 4 5.02 -0.90 -7.40
N ALA A 5 5.08 -1.99 -8.17
CA ALA A 5 3.91 -2.34 -9.00
C ALA A 5 2.75 -2.66 -8.06
N LYS A 6 1.60 -1.98 -8.22
CA LYS A 6 0.37 -2.38 -7.54
C LYS A 6 -0.02 -3.74 -8.08
N VAL A 7 0.35 -4.80 -7.38
CA VAL A 7 -0.03 -6.17 -7.73
C VAL A 7 -1.52 -6.28 -7.45
N HIS A 8 -2.32 -6.13 -8.49
CA HIS A 8 -3.74 -6.47 -8.44
C HIS A 8 -3.85 -7.98 -8.55
N THR A 9 -4.43 -8.62 -7.54
CA THR A 9 -4.75 -10.04 -7.60
C THR A 9 -5.83 -10.27 -8.66
N GLY A 10 -5.66 -11.32 -9.47
CA GLY A 10 -6.61 -11.70 -10.52
C GLY A 10 -7.96 -12.16 -9.95
N SER A 11 -9.00 -12.08 -10.78
CA SER A 11 -10.31 -12.66 -10.45
C SER A 11 -10.33 -14.15 -10.77
N PHE A 12 -11.05 -14.94 -9.97
CA PHE A 12 -11.20 -16.38 -10.15
C PHE A 12 -12.58 -16.84 -9.69
N TYR A 13 -12.99 -18.01 -10.18
CA TYR A 13 -14.27 -18.63 -9.83
C TYR A 13 -14.08 -19.65 -8.71
N LEU A 14 -15.10 -19.80 -7.87
CA LEU A 14 -15.17 -20.76 -6.79
C LEU A 14 -16.52 -21.47 -6.80
N ASP A 15 -16.54 -22.71 -6.33
CA ASP A 15 -17.79 -23.40 -6.01
C ASP A 15 -18.56 -22.65 -4.92
N SER A 16 -19.89 -22.67 -5.03
CA SER A 16 -20.80 -21.99 -4.10
C SER A 16 -20.58 -22.39 -2.64
N LYS A 17 -20.33 -23.68 -2.39
CA LYS A 17 -20.03 -24.20 -1.04
C LYS A 17 -18.77 -23.57 -0.45
N ILE A 18 -17.72 -23.45 -1.27
CA ILE A 18 -16.45 -22.86 -0.86
C ILE A 18 -16.62 -21.37 -0.61
N LEU A 19 -17.32 -20.67 -1.50
CA LEU A 19 -17.61 -19.24 -1.35
C LEU A 19 -18.35 -18.95 -0.04
N HIS A 20 -19.41 -19.69 0.27
CA HIS A 20 -20.15 -19.52 1.52
C HIS A 20 -19.30 -19.80 2.77
N THR A 21 -18.40 -20.77 2.69
CA THR A 21 -17.48 -21.08 3.79
C THR A 21 -16.53 -19.90 4.03
N ILE A 22 -15.99 -19.31 2.96
CA ILE A 22 -15.11 -18.13 3.03
C ILE A 22 -15.88 -16.92 3.59
N GLU A 23 -17.12 -16.71 3.16
CA GLU A 23 -17.99 -15.63 3.66
C GLU A 23 -18.26 -15.77 5.16
N TYR A 24 -18.63 -16.98 5.61
CA TYR A 24 -18.83 -17.27 7.02
C TYR A 24 -17.56 -17.00 7.84
N LEU A 25 -16.40 -17.50 7.40
CA LEU A 25 -15.13 -17.29 8.09
C LEU A 25 -14.70 -15.82 8.12
N SER A 26 -14.95 -15.10 7.03
CA SER A 26 -14.70 -13.65 6.93
C SER A 26 -15.50 -12.88 7.97
N GLN A 27 -16.77 -13.21 8.16
CA GLN A 27 -17.64 -12.61 9.17
C GLN A 27 -17.22 -13.02 10.59
N TYR A 28 -17.02 -14.32 10.83
CA TYR A 28 -16.65 -14.86 12.14
C TYR A 28 -15.33 -14.29 12.67
N LEU A 29 -14.32 -14.16 11.80
CA LEU A 29 -13.01 -13.64 12.16
C LEU A 29 -12.87 -12.13 11.98
N ASN A 30 -13.92 -11.45 11.49
CA ASN A 30 -13.93 -10.03 11.15
C ASN A 30 -12.72 -9.60 10.30
N VAL A 31 -12.45 -10.36 9.24
CA VAL A 31 -11.39 -10.07 8.25
C VAL A 31 -11.94 -10.15 6.84
N SER A 32 -11.27 -9.57 5.85
CA SER A 32 -11.73 -9.64 4.46
C SER A 32 -11.64 -11.05 3.88
N ARG A 33 -12.53 -11.37 2.92
CA ARG A 33 -12.51 -12.65 2.18
C ARG A 33 -11.13 -12.92 1.54
N SER A 34 -10.48 -11.90 0.99
CA SER A 34 -9.14 -12.02 0.41
C SER A 34 -8.09 -12.49 1.41
N ILE A 35 -8.16 -12.02 2.66
CA ILE A 35 -7.27 -12.47 3.73
C ILE A 35 -7.48 -13.96 3.99
N ILE A 36 -8.71 -14.43 4.04
CA ILE A 36 -9.02 -15.86 4.24
C ILE A 36 -8.40 -16.71 3.13
N VAL A 37 -8.60 -16.31 1.86
CA VAL A 37 -8.03 -17.00 0.70
C VAL A 37 -6.50 -17.04 0.77
N GLU A 38 -5.87 -15.90 1.07
CA GLU A 38 -4.42 -15.81 1.22
C GLU A 38 -3.92 -16.72 2.36
N ARG A 39 -4.61 -16.78 3.51
CA ARG A 39 -4.26 -17.70 4.62
C ARG A 39 -4.28 -19.16 4.15
N SER A 40 -5.31 -19.54 3.40
CA SER A 40 -5.49 -20.91 2.92
C SER A 40 -4.41 -21.30 1.91
N LEU A 41 -4.05 -20.38 1.00
CA LEU A 41 -2.97 -20.62 0.02
C LEU A 41 -1.61 -20.72 0.71
N TYR A 42 -1.26 -19.75 1.55
CA TYR A 42 0.00 -19.78 2.30
C TYR A 42 0.10 -20.98 3.25
N GLY A 43 -1.02 -21.35 3.90
CA GLY A 43 -1.07 -22.50 4.80
C GLY A 43 -0.78 -23.82 4.07
N LYS A 44 -1.17 -23.94 2.80
CA LYS A 44 -0.88 -25.10 1.96
C LYS A 44 0.60 -25.17 1.58
N GLU A 45 1.24 -24.04 1.29
CA GLU A 45 2.63 -24.00 0.81
C GLU A 45 3.67 -24.07 1.94
N GLU A 46 3.48 -23.31 3.03
CA GLU A 46 4.49 -23.13 4.08
C GLU A 46 4.09 -23.70 5.45
N GLY A 47 2.86 -24.20 5.59
CA GLY A 47 2.31 -24.72 6.85
C GLY A 47 1.59 -23.67 7.71
N TYR A 48 0.60 -24.13 8.49
CA TYR A 48 -0.37 -23.30 9.23
C TYR A 48 0.29 -22.25 10.16
N GLU A 49 1.34 -22.63 10.88
CA GLU A 49 2.03 -21.77 11.85
C GLU A 49 2.68 -20.54 11.20
N LYS A 50 3.22 -20.69 9.98
CA LYS A 50 3.82 -19.59 9.23
C LYS A 50 2.78 -18.67 8.62
N ALA A 51 1.69 -19.23 8.06
CA ALA A 51 0.57 -18.46 7.53
C ALA A 51 -0.07 -17.56 8.58
N LYS A 52 -0.19 -18.05 9.83
CA LYS A 52 -0.72 -17.26 10.96
C LYS A 52 0.13 -16.01 11.23
N ARG A 53 1.46 -16.11 11.18
CA ARG A 53 2.39 -14.99 11.47
C ARG A 53 2.48 -13.99 10.32
N HIS A 54 2.41 -14.44 9.07
CA HIS A 54 2.51 -13.58 7.89
C HIS A 54 1.35 -12.57 7.81
N ILE A 55 0.18 -12.97 8.33
CA ILE A 55 -1.09 -12.26 8.12
C ILE A 55 -1.55 -11.52 9.39
N MET A 56 -0.81 -11.62 10.50
CA MET A 56 -1.02 -10.70 11.62
C MET A 56 -0.65 -9.28 11.18
N PRO A 57 -1.49 -8.27 11.50
CA PRO A 57 -1.13 -6.89 11.22
C PRO A 57 0.21 -6.59 11.90
N LYS A 58 1.22 -6.22 11.11
CA LYS A 58 2.51 -5.74 11.63
C LYS A 58 2.20 -4.65 12.65
N LYS A 59 2.80 -4.73 13.85
CA LYS A 59 2.65 -3.69 14.90
C LYS A 59 2.73 -2.32 14.23
N LYS A 60 1.73 -1.45 14.50
CA LYS A 60 1.71 -0.08 13.96
C LYS A 60 3.05 0.56 14.32
N LYS A 61 3.82 0.97 13.31
CA LYS A 61 5.03 1.77 13.54
C LYS A 61 4.57 3.06 14.20
N GLU A 62 5.16 3.41 15.33
CA GLU A 62 4.97 4.72 15.93
C GLU A 62 5.36 5.78 14.90
N ILE A 63 4.39 6.62 14.52
CA ILE A 63 4.65 7.74 13.64
C ILE A 63 5.37 8.77 14.51
N SER A 64 6.70 8.81 14.43
CA SER A 64 7.45 9.85 15.13
C SER A 64 7.08 11.20 14.52
N PHE A 65 6.42 12.04 15.31
CA PHE A 65 6.10 13.42 14.94
C PHE A 65 7.34 14.33 15.03
N GLU A 66 8.51 13.85 14.62
CA GLU A 66 9.70 14.70 14.50
C GLU A 66 9.49 15.70 13.36
N ARG A 67 8.82 16.82 13.67
CA ARG A 67 8.56 17.98 12.81
C ARG A 67 9.84 18.65 12.28
N GLY A 68 11.02 18.18 12.69
CA GLY A 68 12.32 18.80 12.40
C GLY A 68 12.83 18.60 10.97
N LYS A 69 12.61 17.44 10.35
CA LYS A 69 13.20 17.14 9.02
C LYS A 69 12.46 17.84 7.87
N TYR A 70 11.14 17.96 7.94
CA TYR A 70 10.33 18.60 6.89
C TYR A 70 10.63 20.10 6.72
N LYS A 71 10.86 20.83 7.82
CA LYS A 71 11.19 22.27 7.77
C LYS A 71 12.55 22.54 7.11
N LYS A 72 13.55 21.66 7.29
CA LYS A 72 14.88 21.81 6.67
C LYS A 72 14.83 21.64 5.14
N ILE A 73 14.08 20.65 4.66
CA ILE A 73 13.92 20.37 3.21
C ILE A 73 13.13 21.49 2.50
N LYS A 74 12.12 22.07 3.15
CA LYS A 74 11.33 23.17 2.56
C LYS A 74 12.09 24.51 2.52
N LYS A 75 13.03 24.73 3.44
CA LYS A 75 13.92 25.91 3.42
C LYS A 75 15.00 25.85 2.34
N SER A 76 15.60 24.67 2.10
CA SER A 76 16.66 24.54 1.07
C SER A 76 16.14 24.69 -0.36
N ARG A 77 14.85 24.44 -0.61
CA ARG A 77 14.21 24.58 -1.93
C ARG A 77 13.73 25.99 -2.30
N LYS A 78 13.88 26.99 -1.40
CA LYS A 78 13.43 28.37 -1.67
C LYS A 78 14.45 29.26 -2.40
N LYS A 79 15.60 28.74 -2.85
CA LYS A 79 16.71 29.56 -3.35
C LYS A 79 16.83 29.75 -4.87
N THR A 80 15.86 29.31 -5.66
CA THR A 80 15.84 29.62 -7.10
C THR A 80 14.40 29.88 -7.54
N GLN A 81 13.87 31.04 -7.17
CA GLN A 81 12.82 31.65 -7.97
C GLN A 81 13.55 32.28 -9.17
N TYR A 82 13.51 31.61 -10.32
CA TYR A 82 13.81 32.29 -11.57
C TYR A 82 12.74 33.35 -11.77
N GLU A 83 13.13 34.62 -11.91
CA GLU A 83 12.22 35.66 -12.36
C GLU A 83 11.64 35.22 -13.70
N GLN A 84 10.32 35.05 -13.73
CA GLN A 84 9.61 34.67 -14.94
C GLN A 84 9.56 35.92 -15.84
N LYS A 85 10.47 36.02 -16.80
CA LYS A 85 10.47 37.09 -17.81
C LYS A 85 9.35 36.86 -18.82
N SER A 86 8.68 37.92 -19.23
CA SER A 86 7.61 37.85 -20.23
C SER A 86 8.20 37.50 -21.58
N LEU A 87 7.51 36.65 -22.36
CA LEU A 87 7.94 36.33 -23.73
C LEU A 87 7.93 37.56 -24.65
N PHE A 88 7.14 38.58 -24.29
CA PHE A 88 7.04 39.84 -25.02
C PHE A 88 8.21 40.79 -24.77
N ASP A 89 9.00 40.58 -23.71
CA ASP A 89 10.21 41.39 -23.44
C ASP A 89 11.32 41.13 -24.48
N TYR A 90 11.19 40.07 -25.27
CA TYR A 90 12.15 39.66 -26.31
C TYR A 90 11.75 40.10 -27.72
N VAL A 91 10.59 40.73 -27.90
CA VAL A 91 10.11 41.21 -29.20
C VAL A 91 9.99 42.73 -29.16
N CYS A 92 11.13 43.40 -29.05
CA CYS A 92 11.29 44.77 -29.54
C CYS A 92 11.99 44.71 -30.90
N LEU A 93 11.17 44.73 -31.96
CA LEU A 93 11.56 45.31 -33.25
C LEU A 93 11.50 46.84 -33.14
#